data_AF-A0A1C6G505-F1
#
_entry.id   AF-A0A1C6G505-F1
#
_cell.length_a   1.000
_cell.length_b   1.000
_cell.length_c   1.000
_cell.angle_alpha   90.00
_cell.angle_beta   90.00
_cell.angle_gamma   90.00
#
_symmetry.space_group_name_H-M   'P 1'
#
loop_
_entity.id
_entity.type
_entity.pdbx_description
1 polymer ?
#
loop_
_entity_poly.entity_id
_entity_poly.type
_entity_poly.pdbx_seq_one_letter_code
_entity_poly.pdbx_strand_id
1 'polypeptide(L)'
;MNKIQNHSDEKSALQQLWIAFLTVTIPIVCVSGASFFPYTIRLPLIYMTGIVFVIMFVFSNIKLYFNSVTIPFALFLICIGISCFNSLDVDTSFNLFLIYLCAFTLLFIDIPQNALSRIITVIYVFAIVTAFSIIISVFINNCMTKYFWFIVNPGRSVEVTKAINKELAIGSFSGFAREKAEAAYIVNVGIAVSFSRYFSNGKLEKKDTFFLLVLLAALILTGKRTLFIIPTVCFAVFIMVAHIKSKFFRAASVIIIAGIGVIFIMMFVPEMANIFNRFLDQDSMESIGNRDELWKYIFMMISQYTLFGAGFGSYNEYAYQNGLRVYGAKWTYNAHNAYFQVLGELGVVGEIIFILFVISAFIFTIKLISKVKDDSSASQIAFFSLYIQILLLIYAVTGNPLYTKQIIFMWIFAIGAALQIKRPSSVRNIKGAIKYE
;
A
#
# COMPACT_ATOMS: atom_id res chain seq x y z
N MET A 1 6.85 -44.23 17.40
CA MET A 1 6.23 -43.79 16.12
C MET A 1 5.01 -42.88 16.35
N ASN A 2 3.99 -43.26 17.14
CA ASN A 2 2.77 -42.43 17.33
C ASN A 2 2.99 -40.98 17.83
N LYS A 3 3.94 -40.74 18.74
CA LYS A 3 4.26 -39.36 19.21
C LYS A 3 4.90 -38.49 18.13
N ILE A 4 5.66 -39.08 17.21
CA ILE A 4 6.34 -38.34 16.14
C ILE A 4 5.34 -38.01 15.02
N GLN A 5 4.44 -38.94 14.70
CA GLN A 5 3.35 -38.75 13.75
C GLN A 5 2.36 -37.66 14.20
N ASN A 6 1.92 -37.70 15.47
CA ASN A 6 1.02 -36.67 16.01
C ASN A 6 1.65 -35.28 15.98
N HIS A 7 2.96 -35.19 16.26
CA HIS A 7 3.67 -33.91 16.29
C HIS A 7 3.91 -33.35 14.88
N SER A 8 4.02 -34.18 13.84
CA SER A 8 4.06 -33.73 12.44
C SER A 8 2.69 -33.28 11.93
N ASP A 9 1.62 -33.96 12.34
CA ASP A 9 0.25 -33.66 11.92
C ASP A 9 -0.26 -32.34 12.53
N GLU A 10 0.04 -32.09 13.80
CA GLU A 10 -0.26 -30.81 14.47
C GLU A 10 0.46 -29.62 13.81
N LYS A 11 1.74 -29.79 13.43
CA LYS A 11 2.49 -28.76 12.72
C LYS A 11 1.90 -28.46 11.34
N SER A 12 1.42 -29.48 10.64
CA SER A 12 0.73 -29.35 9.35
C SER A 12 -0.60 -28.58 9.50
N ALA A 13 -1.40 -28.90 10.53
CA ALA A 13 -2.67 -28.22 10.80
C ALA A 13 -2.48 -26.74 11.14
N LEU A 14 -1.51 -26.42 12.00
CA LEU A 14 -1.21 -25.05 12.41
C LEU A 14 -0.74 -24.19 11.22
N GLN A 15 0.07 -24.75 10.31
CA GLN A 15 0.45 -24.08 9.06
C GLN A 15 -0.73 -23.82 8.14
N GLN A 16 -1.68 -24.75 8.03
CA GLN A 16 -2.89 -24.53 7.23
C GLN A 16 -3.77 -23.42 7.80
N LEU A 17 -3.93 -23.37 9.14
CA LEU A 17 -4.65 -22.29 9.82
C LEU A 17 -3.99 -20.93 9.58
N TRP A 18 -2.66 -20.85 9.64
CA TRP A 18 -1.92 -19.63 9.33
C TRP A 18 -2.15 -19.15 7.90
N ILE A 19 -2.08 -20.07 6.94
CA ILE A 19 -2.35 -19.77 5.52
C ILE A 19 -3.80 -19.28 5.35
N ALA A 20 -4.77 -19.96 5.96
CA ALA A 20 -6.18 -19.58 5.88
C ALA A 20 -6.41 -18.19 6.50
N PHE A 21 -5.86 -17.95 7.69
CA PHE A 21 -5.92 -16.65 8.36
C PHE A 21 -5.36 -15.54 7.47
N LEU A 22 -4.16 -15.68 6.93
CA LEU A 22 -3.55 -14.68 6.06
C LEU A 22 -4.32 -14.46 4.75
N THR A 23 -4.91 -15.53 4.19
CA THR A 23 -5.75 -15.47 2.98
C THR A 23 -6.97 -14.59 3.16
N VAL A 24 -7.50 -14.50 4.37
CA VAL A 24 -8.65 -13.63 4.70
C VAL A 24 -8.17 -12.26 5.19
N THR A 25 -7.20 -12.23 6.10
CA THR A 25 -6.74 -11.03 6.78
C THR A 25 -6.09 -10.03 5.84
N ILE A 26 -5.17 -10.45 4.97
CA ILE A 26 -4.44 -9.52 4.10
C ILE A 26 -5.39 -8.77 3.14
N PRO A 27 -6.30 -9.43 2.40
CA PRO A 27 -7.24 -8.70 1.54
C PRO A 27 -8.16 -7.74 2.32
N ILE A 28 -8.67 -8.15 3.50
CA ILE A 28 -9.53 -7.29 4.32
C ILE A 28 -8.74 -6.08 4.84
N VAL A 29 -7.53 -6.26 5.33
CA VAL A 29 -6.72 -5.13 5.80
C VAL A 29 -6.38 -4.22 4.65
N CYS A 30 -5.93 -4.77 3.52
CA CYS A 30 -5.27 -4.01 2.48
C CYS A 30 -6.20 -3.39 1.42
N VAL A 31 -7.35 -4.02 1.08
CA VAL A 31 -8.15 -3.61 -0.10
C VAL A 31 -9.66 -3.60 0.10
N SER A 32 -10.13 -3.52 1.34
CA SER A 32 -11.57 -3.49 1.66
C SER A 32 -12.20 -2.09 1.68
N GLY A 33 -11.41 -1.03 1.48
CA GLY A 33 -11.88 0.34 1.48
C GLY A 33 -12.20 0.90 2.87
N ALA A 34 -12.73 2.12 2.94
CA ALA A 34 -13.12 2.73 4.20
C ALA A 34 -14.56 2.39 4.62
N SER A 35 -15.18 1.37 4.03
CA SER A 35 -16.50 0.86 4.47
C SER A 35 -16.48 0.50 5.97
N PHE A 36 -17.58 0.74 6.69
CA PHE A 36 -17.59 0.71 8.16
C PHE A 36 -17.10 -0.60 8.75
N PHE A 37 -17.68 -1.74 8.32
CA PHE A 37 -17.31 -3.06 8.83
C PHE A 37 -15.82 -3.38 8.57
N PRO A 38 -15.31 -3.28 7.33
CA PRO A 38 -13.88 -3.50 7.12
C PRO A 38 -12.96 -2.48 7.81
N TYR A 39 -13.38 -1.22 7.95
CA TYR A 39 -12.58 -0.18 8.57
C TYR A 39 -12.39 -0.41 10.07
N THR A 40 -13.44 -0.83 10.79
CA THR A 40 -13.38 -1.08 12.23
C THR A 40 -12.56 -2.33 12.59
N ILE A 41 -12.63 -3.39 11.77
CA ILE A 41 -11.89 -4.63 12.01
C ILE A 41 -10.44 -4.59 11.52
N ARG A 42 -10.06 -3.59 10.71
CA ARG A 42 -8.71 -3.48 10.12
C ARG A 42 -7.62 -3.47 11.19
N LEU A 43 -7.75 -2.62 12.21
CA LEU A 43 -6.73 -2.48 13.25
C LEU A 43 -6.62 -3.76 14.11
N PRO A 44 -7.73 -4.35 14.60
CA PRO A 44 -7.70 -5.66 15.23
C PRO A 44 -7.02 -6.73 14.38
N LEU A 45 -7.30 -6.80 13.08
CA LEU A 45 -6.68 -7.77 12.17
C LEU A 45 -5.17 -7.57 11.99
N ILE A 46 -4.69 -6.32 11.98
CA ILE A 46 -3.26 -6.02 11.97
C ILE A 46 -2.59 -6.58 13.24
N TYR A 47 -3.17 -6.29 14.41
CA TYR A 47 -2.65 -6.78 15.69
C TYR A 47 -2.70 -8.31 15.81
N MET A 48 -3.82 -8.92 15.38
CA MET A 48 -3.96 -10.36 15.30
C MET A 48 -2.91 -10.99 14.38
N THR A 49 -2.48 -10.31 13.32
CA THR A 49 -1.39 -10.81 12.47
C THR A 49 -0.09 -10.94 13.26
N GLY A 50 0.26 -9.94 14.06
CA GLY A 50 1.43 -9.99 14.93
C GLY A 50 1.33 -11.12 15.97
N ILE A 51 0.19 -11.24 16.65
CA ILE A 51 -0.06 -12.26 17.68
C ILE A 51 0.02 -13.67 17.08
N VAL A 52 -0.70 -13.92 15.99
CA VAL A 52 -0.70 -15.23 15.32
C VAL A 52 0.69 -15.54 14.78
N PHE A 53 1.44 -14.56 14.26
CA PHE A 53 2.83 -14.78 13.86
C PHE A 53 3.70 -15.24 15.03
N VAL A 54 3.57 -14.64 16.23
CA VAL A 54 4.32 -15.09 17.42
C VAL A 54 3.96 -16.52 17.79
N ILE A 55 2.68 -16.88 17.75
CA ILE A 55 2.22 -18.27 17.97
C ILE A 55 2.89 -19.19 16.92
N MET A 56 2.85 -18.82 15.64
CA MET A 56 3.48 -19.59 14.57
C MET A 56 5.00 -19.71 14.75
N PHE A 57 5.66 -18.65 15.20
CA PHE A 57 7.09 -18.66 15.45
C PHE A 57 7.46 -19.63 16.59
N VAL A 58 6.70 -19.63 17.67
CA VAL A 58 6.90 -20.54 18.82
C VAL A 58 6.61 -22.00 18.46
N PHE A 59 5.54 -22.27 17.70
CA PHE A 59 5.03 -23.63 17.50
C PHE A 59 5.36 -24.27 16.13
N SER A 60 5.73 -23.49 15.10
CA SER A 60 5.86 -23.97 13.71
C SER A 60 7.27 -23.90 13.10
N ASN A 61 8.34 -23.82 13.89
CA ASN A 61 9.74 -23.82 13.41
C ASN A 61 10.03 -22.73 12.35
N ILE A 62 9.32 -21.58 12.37
CA ILE A 62 9.62 -20.46 11.48
C ILE A 62 11.04 -19.97 11.77
N LYS A 63 11.88 -19.90 10.74
CA LYS A 63 13.24 -19.37 10.85
C LYS A 63 13.28 -17.90 10.43
N LEU A 64 13.80 -17.05 11.31
CA LEU A 64 14.02 -15.64 11.01
C LEU A 64 15.31 -15.47 10.21
N TYR A 65 15.18 -15.08 8.95
CA TYR A 65 16.31 -14.81 8.07
C TYR A 65 16.52 -13.32 7.92
N PHE A 66 17.53 -12.80 8.62
CA PHE A 66 17.96 -11.42 8.48
C PHE A 66 18.84 -11.24 7.24
N ASN A 67 18.54 -10.21 6.45
CA ASN A 67 19.23 -9.90 5.20
C ASN A 67 19.30 -8.38 4.99
N SER A 68 19.82 -7.98 3.82
CA SER A 68 20.01 -6.57 3.46
C SER A 68 18.73 -5.73 3.43
N VAL A 69 17.53 -6.35 3.42
CA VAL A 69 16.23 -5.67 3.46
C VAL A 69 15.64 -5.65 4.87
N THR A 70 15.65 -6.80 5.56
CA THR A 70 15.02 -6.91 6.89
C THR A 70 15.80 -6.17 7.96
N ILE A 71 17.14 -6.05 7.82
CA ILE A 71 17.99 -5.33 8.79
C ILE A 71 17.67 -3.82 8.78
N PRO A 72 17.70 -3.11 7.64
CA PRO A 72 17.28 -1.70 7.59
C PRO A 72 15.86 -1.48 8.10
N PHE A 73 14.92 -2.38 7.82
CA PHE A 73 13.56 -2.26 8.38
C PHE A 73 13.54 -2.41 9.90
N ALA A 74 14.30 -3.37 10.45
CA ALA A 74 14.40 -3.54 11.90
C ALA A 74 14.99 -2.29 12.57
N LEU A 75 16.01 -1.68 11.96
CA LEU A 75 16.57 -0.39 12.42
C LEU A 75 15.54 0.72 12.33
N PHE A 76 14.77 0.80 11.24
CA PHE A 76 13.71 1.78 11.08
C PHE A 76 12.62 1.62 12.16
N LEU A 77 12.22 0.38 12.45
CA LEU A 77 11.27 0.06 13.51
C LEU A 77 11.81 0.45 14.90
N ILE A 78 13.10 0.24 15.16
CA ILE A 78 13.77 0.69 16.38
C ILE A 78 13.73 2.22 16.48
N CYS A 79 14.01 2.95 15.39
CA CYS A 79 13.90 4.41 15.38
C CYS A 79 12.48 4.88 15.69
N ILE A 80 11.45 4.26 15.10
CA ILE A 80 10.05 4.55 15.43
C ILE A 80 9.79 4.29 16.92
N GLY A 81 10.24 3.15 17.45
CA GLY A 81 10.04 2.79 18.86
C GLY A 81 10.74 3.75 19.83
N ILE A 82 11.98 4.17 19.54
CA ILE A 82 12.69 5.19 20.33
C ILE A 82 11.96 6.53 20.24
N SER A 83 11.43 6.88 19.06
CA SER A 83 10.73 8.15 18.85
C SER A 83 9.45 8.30 19.70
N CYS A 84 8.89 7.20 20.23
CA CYS A 84 7.75 7.26 21.14
C CYS A 84 8.08 8.00 22.46
N PHE A 85 9.33 7.98 22.91
CA PHE A 85 9.73 8.60 24.19
C PHE A 85 9.84 10.12 24.13
N ASN A 86 10.16 10.68 22.96
CA ASN A 86 10.30 12.12 22.74
C ASN A 86 9.18 12.70 21.87
N SER A 87 8.08 11.95 21.71
CA SER A 87 6.98 12.33 20.83
C SER A 87 6.12 13.45 21.38
N LEU A 88 5.72 14.39 20.52
CA LEU A 88 4.69 15.38 20.81
C LEU A 88 3.28 14.78 20.83
N ASP A 89 3.07 13.64 20.18
CA ASP A 89 1.81 12.87 20.16
C ASP A 89 2.10 11.39 20.45
N VAL A 90 2.34 11.09 21.73
CA VAL A 90 2.77 9.76 22.20
C VAL A 90 1.77 8.67 21.81
N ASP A 91 0.47 8.95 21.90
CA ASP A 91 -0.58 7.99 21.54
C ASP A 91 -0.53 7.63 20.05
N THR A 92 -0.39 8.63 19.17
CA THR A 92 -0.27 8.39 17.73
C THR A 92 1.03 7.66 17.41
N SER A 93 2.15 8.05 18.01
CA SER A 93 3.44 7.38 17.82
C SER A 93 3.42 5.93 18.25
N PHE A 94 2.86 5.64 19.42
CA PHE A 94 2.79 4.28 19.94
C PHE A 94 1.87 3.41 19.07
N ASN A 95 0.73 3.93 18.61
CA ASN A 95 -0.15 3.21 17.69
C ASN A 95 0.54 2.91 16.35
N LEU A 96 1.27 3.88 15.77
CA LEU A 96 2.03 3.66 14.54
C LEU A 96 3.16 2.65 14.76
N PHE A 97 3.88 2.72 15.87
CA PHE A 97 4.89 1.72 16.24
C PHE A 97 4.31 0.30 16.26
N LEU A 98 3.15 0.10 16.90
CA LEU A 98 2.49 -1.21 16.93
C LEU A 98 2.08 -1.70 15.54
N ILE A 99 1.58 -0.81 14.68
CA ILE A 99 1.25 -1.14 13.29
C ILE A 99 2.50 -1.59 12.53
N TYR A 100 3.60 -0.84 12.64
CA TYR A 100 4.87 -1.18 11.99
C TYR A 100 5.49 -2.46 12.56
N LEU A 101 5.38 -2.70 13.86
CA LEU A 101 5.80 -3.94 14.52
C LEU A 101 5.02 -5.14 13.99
N CYS A 102 3.69 -5.02 13.86
CA CYS A 102 2.87 -6.09 13.29
C CYS A 102 3.18 -6.29 11.81
N ALA A 103 3.35 -5.22 11.04
CA ALA A 103 3.74 -5.30 9.63
C ALA A 103 5.12 -5.97 9.46
N PHE A 104 6.08 -5.72 10.36
CA PHE A 104 7.41 -6.33 10.33
C PHE A 104 7.38 -7.85 10.22
N THR A 105 6.42 -8.49 10.90
CA THR A 105 6.25 -9.95 10.88
C THR A 105 6.00 -10.50 9.48
N LEU A 106 5.40 -9.71 8.58
CA LEU A 106 5.14 -10.10 7.20
C LEU A 106 6.43 -10.26 6.38
N LEU A 107 7.55 -9.61 6.77
CA LEU A 107 8.85 -9.86 6.16
C LEU A 107 9.36 -11.28 6.41
N PHE A 108 8.77 -12.00 7.38
CA PHE A 108 9.12 -13.36 7.77
C PHE A 108 7.98 -14.36 7.47
N ILE A 109 7.03 -13.98 6.62
CA ILE A 109 5.94 -14.85 6.21
C ILE A 109 6.48 -16.16 5.59
N ASP A 110 6.23 -17.28 6.25
CA ASP A 110 6.67 -18.61 5.78
C ASP A 110 5.47 -19.42 5.28
N ILE A 111 5.06 -19.14 4.04
CA ILE A 111 3.96 -19.84 3.37
C ILE A 111 4.38 -20.26 1.95
N PRO A 112 3.74 -21.29 1.36
CA PRO A 112 4.06 -21.73 0.02
C PRO A 112 3.59 -20.72 -1.05
N GLN A 113 4.27 -20.74 -2.20
CA GLN A 113 4.05 -19.79 -3.31
C GLN A 113 2.63 -19.83 -3.89
N ASN A 114 1.97 -20.99 -3.89
CA ASN A 114 0.57 -21.14 -4.28
C ASN A 114 -0.38 -20.40 -3.31
N ALA A 115 -0.07 -20.36 -2.02
CA ALA A 115 -0.83 -19.59 -1.04
C ALA A 115 -0.64 -18.08 -1.24
N LEU A 116 0.59 -17.62 -1.52
CA LEU A 116 0.84 -16.21 -1.90
C LEU A 116 0.04 -15.82 -3.15
N SER A 117 0.06 -16.66 -4.18
CA SER A 117 -0.70 -16.45 -5.41
C SER A 117 -2.22 -16.41 -5.15
N ARG A 118 -2.72 -17.20 -4.20
CA ARG A 118 -4.12 -17.18 -3.77
C ARG A 118 -4.47 -15.87 -3.08
N ILE A 119 -3.65 -15.38 -2.14
CA ILE A 119 -3.84 -14.08 -1.48
C ILE A 119 -3.93 -12.95 -2.52
N ILE A 120 -2.97 -12.90 -3.45
CA ILE A 120 -2.95 -11.90 -4.55
C ILE A 120 -4.22 -11.99 -5.42
N THR A 121 -4.73 -13.20 -5.64
CA THR A 121 -5.98 -13.40 -6.40
C THR A 121 -7.19 -12.88 -5.63
N VAL A 122 -7.29 -13.10 -4.33
CA VAL A 122 -8.39 -12.55 -3.51
C VAL A 122 -8.32 -11.02 -3.49
N ILE A 123 -7.11 -10.44 -3.34
CA ILE A 123 -6.89 -8.99 -3.45
C ILE A 123 -7.43 -8.46 -4.78
N TYR A 124 -7.14 -9.15 -5.89
CA TYR A 124 -7.59 -8.76 -7.22
C TYR A 124 -9.11 -8.74 -7.35
N VAL A 125 -9.80 -9.72 -6.76
CA VAL A 125 -11.28 -9.77 -6.74
C VAL A 125 -11.84 -8.55 -6.01
N PHE A 126 -11.31 -8.19 -4.83
CA PHE A 126 -11.73 -6.99 -4.11
C PHE A 126 -11.53 -5.71 -4.94
N ALA A 127 -10.41 -5.60 -5.64
CA ALA A 127 -10.12 -4.46 -6.50
C ALA A 127 -11.10 -4.36 -7.68
N ILE A 128 -11.42 -5.49 -8.33
CA ILE A 128 -12.41 -5.54 -9.42
C ILE A 128 -13.81 -5.15 -8.92
N VAL A 129 -14.24 -5.70 -7.78
CA VAL A 129 -15.55 -5.38 -7.18
C VAL A 129 -15.64 -3.88 -6.87
N THR A 130 -14.57 -3.31 -6.31
CA THR A 130 -14.47 -1.87 -6.05
C THR A 130 -14.55 -1.08 -7.36
N ALA A 131 -13.84 -1.48 -8.42
CA ALA A 131 -13.87 -0.81 -9.72
C ALA A 131 -15.28 -0.80 -10.35
N PHE A 132 -16.00 -1.93 -10.32
CA PHE A 132 -17.39 -1.96 -10.78
C PHE A 132 -18.30 -1.06 -9.95
N SER A 133 -18.13 -1.02 -8.62
CA SER A 133 -18.92 -0.14 -7.77
C SER A 133 -18.71 1.35 -8.11
N ILE A 134 -17.48 1.74 -8.48
CA ILE A 134 -17.15 3.09 -8.94
C ILE A 134 -17.88 3.40 -10.25
N ILE A 135 -17.79 2.51 -11.23
CA ILE A 135 -18.43 2.69 -12.55
C ILE A 135 -19.95 2.78 -12.44
N ILE A 136 -20.58 1.91 -11.64
CA ILE A 136 -22.03 1.93 -11.43
C ILE A 136 -22.47 3.26 -10.78
N SER A 137 -21.64 3.85 -9.92
CA SER A 137 -21.94 5.13 -9.26
C SER A 137 -22.02 6.31 -10.24
N VAL A 138 -21.47 6.19 -11.45
CA VAL A 138 -21.58 7.20 -12.51
C VAL A 138 -22.99 7.25 -13.08
N PHE A 139 -23.62 6.08 -13.26
CA PHE A 139 -24.92 5.97 -13.91
C PHE A 139 -26.09 6.09 -12.94
N ILE A 140 -25.85 5.83 -11.65
CA ILE A 140 -26.87 5.83 -10.61
C ILE A 140 -26.46 6.82 -9.51
N ASN A 141 -27.11 7.98 -9.52
CA ASN A 141 -26.89 9.00 -8.50
C ASN A 141 -27.10 8.44 -7.09
N ASN A 142 -26.15 8.70 -6.20
CA ASN A 142 -26.17 8.24 -4.82
C ASN A 142 -26.35 6.72 -4.68
N CYS A 143 -25.89 5.93 -5.66
CA CYS A 143 -26.05 4.47 -5.65
C CYS A 143 -25.55 3.83 -4.34
N MET A 144 -24.36 4.24 -3.91
CA MET A 144 -23.72 3.71 -2.71
C MET A 144 -24.51 4.03 -1.44
N THR A 145 -25.00 5.26 -1.29
CA THR A 145 -25.74 5.70 -0.10
C THR A 145 -27.22 5.32 -0.13
N LYS A 146 -27.78 5.01 -1.30
CA LYS A 146 -29.20 4.60 -1.46
C LYS A 146 -29.39 3.09 -1.39
N TYR A 147 -28.63 2.33 -2.18
CA TYR A 147 -28.82 0.88 -2.34
C TYR A 147 -27.80 0.04 -1.56
N PHE A 148 -26.59 0.57 -1.36
CA PHE A 148 -25.50 -0.14 -0.69
C PHE A 148 -25.12 0.48 0.67
N TRP A 149 -26.05 1.19 1.30
CA TRP A 149 -25.81 1.90 2.56
C TRP A 149 -25.32 0.97 3.67
N PHE A 150 -25.77 -0.29 3.69
CA PHE A 150 -25.36 -1.30 4.67
C PHE A 150 -23.86 -1.67 4.56
N ILE A 151 -23.22 -1.39 3.44
CA ILE A 151 -21.77 -1.58 3.22
C ILE A 151 -21.03 -0.29 3.57
N VAL A 152 -21.40 0.83 2.93
CA VAL A 152 -20.62 2.07 2.97
C VAL A 152 -20.90 2.92 4.21
N ASN A 153 -22.12 2.85 4.76
CA ASN A 153 -22.57 3.65 5.90
C ASN A 153 -23.68 2.94 6.74
N PRO A 154 -23.43 1.73 7.29
CA PRO A 154 -24.42 0.97 8.05
C PRO A 154 -24.93 1.71 9.30
N GLY A 155 -24.08 2.55 9.91
CA GLY A 155 -24.45 3.39 11.05
C GLY A 155 -25.23 4.66 10.69
N ARG A 156 -25.49 4.90 9.39
CA ARG A 156 -26.17 6.11 8.88
C ARG A 156 -25.58 7.43 9.40
N SER A 157 -24.25 7.50 9.51
CA SER A 157 -23.55 8.73 9.89
C SER A 157 -23.79 9.83 8.86
N VAL A 158 -24.14 11.02 9.36
CA VAL A 158 -24.36 12.21 8.53
C VAL A 158 -23.04 12.69 7.94
N GLU A 159 -21.96 12.59 8.70
CA GLU A 159 -20.60 12.99 8.31
C GLU A 159 -20.11 12.16 7.13
N VAL A 160 -20.30 10.83 7.19
CA VAL A 160 -19.95 9.92 6.09
C VAL A 160 -20.75 10.25 4.83
N THR A 161 -22.05 10.51 4.97
CA THR A 161 -22.91 10.86 3.82
C THR A 161 -22.49 12.19 3.21
N LYS A 162 -22.18 13.20 4.04
CA LYS A 162 -21.66 14.50 3.58
C LYS A 162 -20.33 14.36 2.85
N ALA A 163 -19.42 13.54 3.37
CA ALA A 163 -18.12 13.29 2.72
C ALA A 163 -18.28 12.67 1.33
N ILE A 164 -19.10 11.61 1.20
CA ILE A 164 -19.39 10.98 -0.09
C ILE A 164 -20.05 11.98 -1.05
N ASN A 165 -21.05 12.73 -0.60
CA ASN A 165 -21.74 13.70 -1.45
C ASN A 165 -20.82 14.84 -1.91
N LYS A 166 -19.85 15.26 -1.07
CA LYS A 166 -18.83 16.25 -1.46
C LYS A 166 -17.96 15.74 -2.60
N GLU A 167 -17.57 14.46 -2.59
CA GLU A 167 -16.82 13.85 -3.71
C GLU A 167 -17.67 13.75 -4.98
N LEU A 168 -18.93 13.31 -4.85
CA LEU A 168 -19.85 13.19 -5.98
C LEU A 168 -20.16 14.55 -6.63
N ALA A 169 -20.29 15.61 -5.83
CA ALA A 169 -20.54 16.97 -6.31
C ALA A 169 -19.42 17.49 -7.23
N ILE A 170 -18.20 17.00 -7.04
CA ILE A 170 -17.02 17.34 -7.84
C ILE A 170 -16.71 16.27 -8.89
N GLY A 171 -17.66 15.38 -9.20
CA GLY A 171 -17.52 14.33 -10.21
C GLY A 171 -16.49 13.25 -9.87
N SER A 172 -16.18 13.05 -8.58
CA SER A 172 -15.26 12.03 -8.09
C SER A 172 -16.03 10.86 -7.47
N PHE A 173 -15.70 9.64 -7.87
CA PHE A 173 -16.42 8.44 -7.47
C PHE A 173 -15.53 7.48 -6.70
N SER A 174 -15.99 7.06 -5.51
CA SER A 174 -15.24 6.17 -4.60
C SER A 174 -15.87 4.79 -4.41
N GLY A 175 -17.10 4.57 -4.88
CA GLY A 175 -17.78 3.27 -4.80
C GLY A 175 -17.80 2.70 -3.37
N PHE A 176 -17.51 1.41 -3.22
CA PHE A 176 -17.40 0.76 -1.89
C PHE A 176 -16.21 1.23 -1.06
N ALA A 177 -15.24 1.94 -1.65
CA ALA A 177 -14.09 2.42 -0.90
C ALA A 177 -14.39 3.66 -0.06
N ARG A 178 -15.53 4.33 -0.28
CA ARG A 178 -16.08 5.45 0.52
C ARG A 178 -15.29 6.77 0.46
N GLU A 179 -14.01 6.73 0.10
CA GLU A 179 -13.16 7.90 -0.14
C GLU A 179 -12.34 7.67 -1.41
N LYS A 180 -12.14 8.73 -2.20
CA LYS A 180 -11.60 8.64 -3.56
C LYS A 180 -10.10 8.25 -3.61
N ALA A 181 -9.28 8.61 -2.61
CA ALA A 181 -7.90 8.15 -2.51
C ALA A 181 -7.80 6.66 -2.16
N GLU A 182 -8.65 6.18 -1.25
CA GLU A 182 -8.81 4.76 -0.92
C GLU A 182 -9.22 3.97 -2.17
N ALA A 183 -10.22 4.47 -2.90
CA ALA A 183 -10.69 3.88 -4.14
C ALA A 183 -9.57 3.76 -5.18
N ALA A 184 -8.86 4.85 -5.43
CA ALA A 184 -7.77 4.92 -6.40
C ALA A 184 -6.58 4.02 -6.01
N TYR A 185 -6.30 3.90 -4.70
CA TYR A 185 -5.29 2.98 -4.18
C TYR A 185 -5.68 1.52 -4.43
N ILE A 186 -6.91 1.12 -4.07
CA ILE A 186 -7.41 -0.26 -4.26
C ILE A 186 -7.39 -0.66 -5.73
N VAL A 187 -7.86 0.25 -6.61
CA VAL A 187 -7.83 0.04 -8.06
C VAL A 187 -6.39 -0.11 -8.56
N ASN A 188 -5.45 0.70 -8.06
CA ASN A 188 -4.02 0.56 -8.37
C ASN A 188 -3.44 -0.80 -7.96
N VAL A 189 -3.83 -1.33 -6.79
CA VAL A 189 -3.44 -2.68 -6.38
C VAL A 189 -4.00 -3.73 -7.35
N GLY A 190 -5.22 -3.55 -7.86
CA GLY A 190 -5.77 -4.41 -8.92
C GLY A 190 -4.97 -4.35 -10.23
N ILE A 191 -4.56 -3.15 -10.64
CA ILE A 191 -3.69 -2.93 -11.80
C ILE A 191 -2.32 -3.61 -11.59
N ALA A 192 -1.77 -3.55 -10.38
CA ALA A 192 -0.53 -4.25 -10.02
C ALA A 192 -0.62 -5.76 -10.28
N VAL A 193 -1.77 -6.38 -9.97
CA VAL A 193 -2.00 -7.81 -10.26
C VAL A 193 -2.08 -8.05 -11.77
N SER A 194 -2.79 -7.21 -12.50
CA SER A 194 -2.88 -7.33 -13.96
C SER A 194 -1.52 -7.19 -14.64
N PHE A 195 -0.75 -6.16 -14.26
CA PHE A 195 0.58 -5.92 -14.81
C PHE A 195 1.55 -7.05 -14.46
N SER A 196 1.53 -7.52 -13.21
CA SER A 196 2.39 -8.64 -12.82
C SER A 196 2.09 -9.91 -13.60
N ARG A 197 0.81 -10.23 -13.90
CA ARG A 197 0.43 -11.35 -14.79
C ARG A 197 0.93 -11.16 -16.22
N TYR A 198 0.83 -9.95 -16.76
CA TYR A 198 1.31 -9.66 -18.12
C TYR A 198 2.82 -9.86 -18.23
N PHE A 199 3.60 -9.28 -17.32
CA PHE A 199 5.06 -9.35 -17.36
C PHE A 199 5.62 -10.70 -16.91
N SER A 200 4.85 -11.51 -16.17
CA SER A 200 5.26 -12.88 -15.83
C SER A 200 4.93 -13.90 -16.92
N ASN A 201 3.78 -13.78 -17.59
CA ASN A 201 3.32 -14.74 -18.61
C ASN A 201 3.59 -14.29 -20.06
N GLY A 202 4.01 -13.05 -20.27
CA GLY A 202 4.21 -12.43 -21.59
C GLY A 202 2.92 -12.01 -22.31
N LYS A 203 1.75 -12.39 -21.79
CA LYS A 203 0.44 -11.98 -22.31
C LYS A 203 -0.61 -11.98 -21.19
N LEU A 204 -1.69 -11.22 -21.41
CA LEU A 204 -2.91 -11.33 -20.62
C LEU A 204 -3.93 -12.24 -21.29
N GLU A 205 -4.72 -12.94 -20.48
CA GLU A 205 -5.93 -13.58 -20.96
C GLU A 205 -7.00 -12.53 -21.28
N LYS A 206 -7.93 -12.82 -22.21
CA LYS A 206 -8.98 -11.88 -22.62
C LYS A 206 -9.77 -11.31 -21.43
N LYS A 207 -10.09 -12.13 -20.43
CA LYS A 207 -10.77 -11.69 -19.20
C LYS A 207 -9.93 -10.72 -18.38
N ASP A 208 -8.62 -10.93 -18.29
CA ASP A 208 -7.72 -10.08 -17.52
C ASP A 208 -7.49 -8.74 -18.25
N THR A 209 -7.46 -8.75 -19.59
CA THR A 209 -7.47 -7.52 -20.39
C THR A 209 -8.76 -6.73 -20.14
N PHE A 210 -9.92 -7.38 -20.15
CA PHE A 210 -11.19 -6.72 -19.84
C PHE A 210 -11.18 -6.09 -18.43
N PHE A 211 -10.78 -6.84 -17.40
CA PHE A 211 -10.73 -6.31 -16.05
C PHE A 211 -9.68 -5.20 -15.88
N LEU A 212 -8.55 -5.26 -16.58
CA LEU A 212 -7.59 -4.16 -16.62
C LEU A 212 -8.22 -2.88 -17.18
N LEU A 213 -9.01 -2.97 -18.26
CA LEU A 213 -9.72 -1.81 -18.81
C LEU A 213 -10.76 -1.26 -17.82
N VAL A 214 -11.50 -2.13 -17.12
CA VAL A 214 -12.43 -1.75 -16.05
C VAL A 214 -11.70 -1.03 -14.91
N LEU A 215 -10.55 -1.55 -14.48
CA LEU A 215 -9.72 -0.93 -13.44
C LEU A 215 -9.19 0.45 -13.89
N LEU A 216 -8.69 0.57 -15.12
CA LEU A 216 -8.21 1.86 -15.65
C LEU A 216 -9.34 2.90 -15.76
N ALA A 217 -10.53 2.49 -16.22
CA ALA A 217 -11.70 3.36 -16.28
C ALA A 217 -12.11 3.82 -14.88
N ALA A 218 -12.19 2.89 -13.91
CA ALA A 218 -12.48 3.22 -12.52
C ALA A 218 -11.44 4.18 -11.93
N LEU A 219 -10.14 3.99 -12.22
CA LEU A 219 -9.08 4.87 -11.73
C LEU A 219 -9.26 6.32 -12.22
N ILE A 220 -9.63 6.52 -13.49
CA ILE A 220 -9.92 7.85 -14.04
C ILE A 220 -11.08 8.51 -13.27
N LEU A 221 -12.16 7.75 -13.02
CA LEU A 221 -13.37 8.22 -12.33
C LEU A 221 -13.13 8.62 -10.86
N THR A 222 -12.03 8.17 -10.24
CA THR A 222 -11.67 8.64 -8.88
C THR A 222 -11.17 10.08 -8.86
N GLY A 223 -10.67 10.61 -9.98
CA GLY A 223 -10.09 11.95 -10.06
C GLY A 223 -8.75 12.14 -9.34
N LYS A 224 -8.13 11.06 -8.81
CA LYS A 224 -6.83 11.14 -8.11
C LYS A 224 -5.64 11.12 -9.09
N ARG A 225 -5.26 12.32 -9.52
CA ARG A 225 -4.18 12.64 -10.47
C ARG A 225 -2.87 11.86 -10.24
N THR A 226 -2.27 11.90 -9.05
CA THR A 226 -1.01 11.18 -8.77
C THR A 226 -1.16 9.67 -8.94
N LEU A 227 -2.26 9.11 -8.45
CA LEU A 227 -2.52 7.67 -8.51
C LEU A 227 -2.80 7.19 -9.94
N PHE A 228 -3.20 8.08 -10.86
CA PHE A 228 -3.33 7.80 -12.29
C PHE A 228 -1.98 7.69 -13.01
N ILE A 229 -0.95 8.40 -12.54
CA ILE A 229 0.39 8.38 -13.15
C ILE A 229 1.14 7.07 -12.85
N ILE A 230 0.85 6.45 -11.70
CA ILE A 230 1.59 5.28 -11.18
C ILE A 230 1.55 4.08 -12.14
N PRO A 231 0.41 3.63 -12.68
CA PRO A 231 0.39 2.55 -13.68
C PRO A 231 1.34 2.84 -14.83
N THR A 232 1.35 4.07 -15.31
CA THR A 232 2.14 4.46 -16.47
C THR A 232 3.65 4.40 -16.18
N VAL A 233 4.09 4.89 -15.02
CA VAL A 233 5.49 4.76 -14.57
C VAL A 233 5.86 3.29 -14.34
N CYS A 234 5.01 2.52 -13.68
CA CYS A 234 5.22 1.10 -13.44
C CYS A 234 5.39 0.31 -14.75
N PHE A 235 4.55 0.58 -15.76
CA PHE A 235 4.65 -0.09 -17.06
C PHE A 235 6.01 0.16 -17.71
N ALA A 236 6.48 1.40 -17.68
CA ALA A 236 7.78 1.76 -18.24
C ALA A 236 8.95 1.13 -17.46
N VAL A 237 8.91 1.15 -16.12
CA VAL A 237 9.90 0.46 -15.28
C VAL A 237 9.91 -1.04 -15.55
N PHE A 238 8.75 -1.67 -15.72
CA PHE A 238 8.65 -3.10 -15.97
C PHE A 238 9.24 -3.48 -17.33
N ILE A 239 9.04 -2.69 -18.38
CA ILE A 239 9.71 -2.90 -19.69
C ILE A 239 11.23 -2.89 -19.52
N MET A 240 11.77 -1.93 -18.75
CA MET A 240 13.21 -1.82 -18.50
C MET A 240 13.75 -3.03 -17.73
N VAL A 241 13.07 -3.42 -16.64
CA VAL A 241 13.50 -4.51 -15.74
C VAL A 241 13.31 -5.89 -16.38
N ALA A 242 12.26 -6.09 -17.18
CA ALA A 242 12.03 -7.34 -17.91
C ALA A 242 12.99 -7.54 -19.10
N HIS A 243 13.90 -6.60 -19.35
CA HIS A 243 14.84 -6.61 -20.47
C HIS A 243 14.18 -6.86 -21.83
N ILE A 244 12.95 -6.38 -22.02
CA ILE A 244 12.25 -6.51 -23.30
C ILE A 244 13.05 -5.75 -24.36
N LYS A 245 13.63 -6.48 -25.32
CA LYS A 245 14.57 -5.93 -26.32
C LYS A 245 13.88 -5.24 -27.49
N SER A 246 12.54 -5.25 -27.57
CA SER A 246 11.81 -4.61 -28.65
C SER A 246 12.07 -3.09 -28.65
N LYS A 247 12.67 -2.60 -29.75
CA LYS A 247 12.95 -1.17 -29.96
C LYS A 247 11.67 -0.34 -29.88
N PHE A 248 10.55 -0.89 -30.35
CA PHE A 248 9.23 -0.25 -30.27
C PHE A 248 8.78 -0.03 -28.83
N PHE A 249 8.81 -1.07 -27.99
CA PHE A 249 8.39 -0.96 -26.59
C PHE A 249 9.32 -0.07 -25.75
N ARG A 250 10.62 -0.05 -26.07
CA ARG A 250 11.58 0.84 -25.39
C ARG A 250 11.39 2.31 -25.78
N ALA A 251 11.19 2.60 -27.07
CA ALA A 251 10.85 3.94 -27.54
C ALA A 251 9.49 4.39 -26.97
N ALA A 252 8.49 3.51 -26.98
CA ALA A 252 7.19 3.76 -26.38
C ALA A 252 7.29 4.04 -24.88
N SER A 253 8.10 3.31 -24.11
CA SER A 253 8.29 3.57 -22.68
C SER A 253 8.94 4.93 -22.41
N VAL A 254 9.90 5.36 -23.24
CA VAL A 254 10.55 6.69 -23.11
C VAL A 254 9.56 7.80 -23.46
N ILE A 255 8.78 7.63 -24.53
CA ILE A 255 7.74 8.58 -24.94
C ILE A 255 6.62 8.65 -23.89
N ILE A 256 6.23 7.52 -23.32
CA ILE A 256 5.26 7.45 -22.25
C ILE A 256 5.79 8.13 -20.98
N ILE A 257 7.04 7.87 -20.57
CA ILE A 257 7.67 8.57 -19.44
C ILE A 257 7.76 10.08 -19.70
N ALA A 258 8.16 10.49 -20.91
CA ALA A 258 8.22 11.90 -21.29
C ALA A 258 6.82 12.54 -21.29
N GLY A 259 5.80 11.84 -21.80
CA GLY A 259 4.40 12.28 -21.79
C GLY A 259 3.83 12.39 -20.38
N ILE A 260 4.16 11.46 -19.48
CA ILE A 260 3.87 11.59 -18.05
C ILE A 260 4.57 12.81 -17.48
N GLY A 261 5.85 13.03 -17.81
CA GLY A 261 6.60 14.20 -17.36
C GLY A 261 5.93 15.50 -17.80
N VAL A 262 5.42 15.55 -19.05
CA VAL A 262 4.67 16.69 -19.57
C VAL A 262 3.32 16.85 -18.88
N ILE A 263 2.53 15.79 -18.68
CA ILE A 263 1.26 15.83 -17.93
C ILE A 263 1.52 16.27 -16.48
N PHE A 264 2.60 15.78 -15.87
CA PHE A 264 3.03 16.13 -14.53
C PHE A 264 3.41 17.61 -14.46
N ILE A 265 4.23 18.12 -15.39
CA ILE A 265 4.57 19.55 -15.51
C ILE A 265 3.30 20.39 -15.72
N MET A 266 2.37 19.94 -16.57
CA MET A 266 1.09 20.61 -16.80
C MET A 266 0.21 20.66 -15.53
N MET A 267 0.40 19.76 -14.57
CA MET A 267 -0.27 19.81 -13.26
C MET A 267 0.29 20.91 -12.34
N PHE A 268 1.48 21.45 -12.62
CA PHE A 268 2.13 22.53 -11.85
C PHE A 268 2.10 23.89 -12.55
N VAL A 269 1.53 23.98 -13.77
CA VAL A 269 1.35 25.24 -14.51
C VAL A 269 -0.10 25.73 -14.32
N PRO A 270 -0.34 26.81 -13.54
CA PRO A 270 -1.68 27.28 -13.18
C PRO A 270 -2.56 27.65 -14.37
N GLU A 271 -1.97 28.16 -15.45
CA GLU A 271 -2.69 28.62 -16.65
C GLU A 271 -3.30 27.47 -17.46
N MET A 272 -2.68 26.28 -17.46
CA MET A 272 -3.19 25.08 -18.12
C MET A 272 -4.16 24.29 -17.23
N ALA A 273 -4.10 24.50 -15.91
CA ALA A 273 -5.09 24.01 -14.97
C ALA A 273 -6.46 24.66 -15.18
N ASN A 274 -6.55 25.86 -15.79
CA ASN A 274 -7.81 26.60 -15.99
C ASN A 274 -8.85 25.89 -16.86
N ILE A 275 -8.45 24.96 -17.73
CA ILE A 275 -9.39 24.12 -18.50
C ILE A 275 -10.06 23.07 -17.61
N PHE A 276 -9.37 22.60 -16.56
CA PHE A 276 -9.90 21.67 -15.55
C PHE A 276 -10.47 22.37 -14.30
N ASN A 277 -9.99 23.58 -13.96
CA ASN A 277 -10.48 24.38 -12.83
C ASN A 277 -11.91 24.90 -13.06
N ARG A 278 -12.39 24.92 -14.32
CA ARG A 278 -13.81 25.18 -14.62
C ARG A 278 -14.76 24.07 -14.16
N PHE A 279 -14.25 22.96 -13.64
CA PHE A 279 -15.06 21.84 -13.15
C PHE A 279 -14.99 21.61 -11.63
N LEU A 280 -14.10 22.26 -10.87
CA LEU A 280 -13.93 21.99 -9.44
C LEU A 280 -13.59 23.28 -8.68
N ASP A 281 -14.45 23.70 -7.75
CA ASP A 281 -14.26 24.89 -6.93
C ASP A 281 -12.90 24.90 -6.21
N GLN A 282 -12.26 26.06 -6.32
CA GLN A 282 -11.15 26.52 -5.49
C GLN A 282 -11.69 26.73 -4.08
N ASP A 283 -11.31 25.86 -3.13
CA ASP A 283 -11.19 26.14 -1.67
C ASP A 283 -11.12 24.84 -0.85
N SER A 284 -10.20 23.95 -1.23
CA SER A 284 -9.78 22.90 -0.31
C SER A 284 -8.27 22.95 -0.12
N MET A 285 -7.83 23.04 1.14
CA MET A 285 -6.43 22.83 1.55
C MET A 285 -5.87 21.47 1.10
N GLU A 286 -6.73 20.56 0.65
CA GLU A 286 -6.34 19.27 0.06
C GLU A 286 -5.76 19.41 -1.36
N SER A 287 -6.00 20.53 -2.04
CA SER A 287 -5.46 20.81 -3.38
C SER A 287 -3.97 21.19 -3.30
N ILE A 288 -3.19 20.74 -4.29
CA ILE A 288 -1.72 20.92 -4.32
C ILE A 288 -1.31 22.40 -4.21
N GLY A 289 -2.12 23.33 -4.74
CA GLY A 289 -1.87 24.77 -4.70
C GLY A 289 -2.02 25.44 -3.33
N ASN A 290 -2.55 24.75 -2.31
CA ASN A 290 -2.77 25.30 -0.96
C ASN A 290 -1.92 24.60 0.12
N ARG A 291 -0.86 23.87 -0.27
CA ARG A 291 -0.01 23.09 0.65
C ARG A 291 1.12 23.88 1.30
N ASP A 292 1.36 25.11 0.85
CA ASP A 292 2.42 25.98 1.35
C ASP A 292 2.30 26.19 2.87
N GLU A 293 1.07 26.30 3.37
CA GLU A 293 0.81 26.42 4.81
C GLU A 293 1.19 25.14 5.56
N LEU A 294 0.88 23.95 5.01
CA LEU A 294 1.25 22.67 5.62
C LEU A 294 2.77 22.47 5.66
N TRP A 295 3.46 22.84 4.57
CA TRP A 295 4.90 22.68 4.44
C TRP A 295 5.68 23.68 5.26
N LYS A 296 5.17 24.89 5.48
CA LYS A 296 5.72 25.85 6.45
C LYS A 296 5.94 25.18 7.81
N TYR A 297 4.91 24.53 8.35
CA TYR A 297 5.02 23.83 9.63
C TYR A 297 5.96 22.62 9.58
N ILE A 298 6.02 21.91 8.45
CA ILE A 298 6.99 20.82 8.27
C ILE A 298 8.44 21.34 8.35
N PHE A 299 8.75 22.45 7.69
CA PHE A 299 10.11 23.00 7.67
C PHE A 299 10.50 23.62 9.01
N MET A 300 9.54 24.23 9.72
CA MET A 300 9.73 24.63 11.12
C MET A 300 10.08 23.40 11.99
N MET A 301 9.32 22.31 11.86
CA MET A 301 9.58 21.06 12.60
C MET A 301 10.97 20.49 12.31
N ILE A 302 11.35 20.41 11.02
CA ILE A 302 12.68 19.93 10.60
C ILE A 302 13.79 20.80 11.19
N SER A 303 13.62 22.13 11.20
CA SER A 303 14.62 23.06 11.75
C SER A 303 14.79 22.93 13.26
N GLN A 304 13.70 22.59 13.98
CA GLN A 304 13.69 22.47 15.43
C GLN A 304 14.16 21.08 15.91
N TYR A 305 13.86 20.03 15.15
CA TYR A 305 14.11 18.63 15.53
C TYR A 305 14.99 17.89 14.52
N THR A 306 16.09 18.50 14.08
CA THR A 306 16.89 18.04 12.93
C THR A 306 17.40 16.61 13.01
N LEU A 307 17.94 16.16 14.16
CA LEU A 307 18.65 14.88 14.24
C LEU A 307 17.74 13.68 14.46
N PHE A 308 16.84 13.78 15.45
CA PHE A 308 16.00 12.66 15.92
C PHE A 308 14.49 12.91 15.76
N GLY A 309 14.11 14.06 15.22
CA GLY A 309 12.70 14.42 15.01
C GLY A 309 11.91 14.63 16.30
N ALA A 310 10.63 14.96 16.14
CA ALA A 310 9.71 15.22 17.24
C ALA A 310 8.79 14.03 17.58
N GLY A 311 9.11 12.83 17.12
CA GLY A 311 8.29 11.62 17.27
C GLY A 311 7.51 11.26 16.00
N PHE A 312 7.49 9.98 15.64
CA PHE A 312 6.76 9.50 14.47
C PHE A 312 5.24 9.67 14.64
N GLY A 313 4.58 10.37 13.71
CA GLY A 313 3.16 10.76 13.82
C GLY A 313 2.88 12.11 14.49
N SER A 314 3.91 12.84 14.92
CA SER A 314 3.75 14.10 15.65
C SER A 314 3.37 15.32 14.80
N TYR A 315 3.43 15.25 13.47
CA TYR A 315 3.26 16.44 12.62
C TYR A 315 1.97 17.21 12.90
N ASN A 316 0.83 16.52 12.99
CA ASN A 316 -0.47 17.18 13.18
C ASN A 316 -0.53 17.93 14.53
N GLU A 317 0.08 17.37 15.57
CA GLU A 317 0.17 18.02 16.88
C GLU A 317 1.15 19.19 16.85
N TYR A 318 2.32 19.02 16.24
CA TYR A 318 3.29 20.11 16.08
C TYR A 318 2.68 21.30 15.33
N ALA A 319 2.02 21.05 14.18
CA ALA A 319 1.38 22.09 13.40
C ALA A 319 0.25 22.78 14.20
N TYR A 320 -0.52 22.03 14.98
CA TYR A 320 -1.55 22.57 15.87
C TYR A 320 -0.94 23.47 16.96
N GLN A 321 0.13 23.04 17.63
CA GLN A 321 0.80 23.85 18.65
C GLN A 321 1.39 25.15 18.07
N ASN A 322 1.77 25.13 16.79
CA ASN A 322 2.31 26.29 16.07
C ASN A 322 1.24 27.11 15.31
N GLY A 323 -0.05 26.85 15.55
CA GLY A 323 -1.14 27.71 15.11
C GLY A 323 -1.91 27.27 13.87
N LEU A 324 -1.61 26.11 13.25
CA LEU A 324 -2.40 25.60 12.12
C LEU A 324 -3.82 25.26 12.56
N ARG A 325 -4.83 25.93 12.00
CA ARG A 325 -6.25 25.67 12.24
C ARG A 325 -7.01 25.69 10.92
N VAL A 326 -7.95 24.76 10.76
CA VAL A 326 -8.83 24.72 9.57
C VAL A 326 -10.27 24.76 10.07
N TYR A 327 -11.01 25.82 9.71
CA TYR A 327 -12.33 26.12 10.28
C TYR A 327 -12.36 26.09 11.82
N GLY A 328 -11.29 26.60 12.45
CA GLY A 328 -11.13 26.62 13.91
C GLY A 328 -10.72 25.28 14.54
N ALA A 329 -10.64 24.19 13.77
CA ALA A 329 -10.30 22.86 14.26
C ALA A 329 -8.84 22.47 13.99
N LYS A 330 -8.33 21.47 14.73
CA LYS A 330 -7.04 20.83 14.49
C LYS A 330 -7.03 20.14 13.13
N TRP A 331 -5.98 20.38 12.35
CA TRP A 331 -5.70 19.62 11.13
C TRP A 331 -5.28 18.18 11.47
N THR A 332 -5.84 17.20 10.78
CA THR A 332 -5.61 15.77 11.05
C THR A 332 -5.24 14.95 9.82
N TYR A 333 -4.98 15.61 8.68
CA TYR A 333 -4.76 14.94 7.39
C TYR A 333 -3.28 14.89 6.97
N ASN A 334 -2.34 15.11 7.89
CA ASN A 334 -0.91 15.06 7.66
C ASN A 334 -0.42 16.12 6.65
N ALA A 335 0.89 16.16 6.38
CA ALA A 335 1.48 17.24 5.59
C ALA A 335 1.38 17.06 4.06
N HIS A 336 0.79 15.96 3.61
CA HIS A 336 0.68 15.58 2.20
C HIS A 336 2.02 15.47 1.44
N ASN A 337 3.11 15.24 2.17
CA ASN A 337 4.41 14.80 1.65
C ASN A 337 5.07 13.93 2.74
N ALA A 338 5.06 12.61 2.53
CA ALA A 338 5.52 11.67 3.54
C ALA A 338 7.04 11.75 3.77
N TYR A 339 7.83 12.13 2.76
CA TYR A 339 9.29 12.24 2.90
C TYR A 339 9.68 13.37 3.83
N PHE A 340 9.13 14.57 3.61
CA PHE A 340 9.38 15.69 4.52
C PHE A 340 8.80 15.42 5.91
N GLN A 341 7.69 14.69 6.00
CA GLN A 341 7.11 14.36 7.29
C GLN A 341 7.97 13.37 8.07
N VAL A 342 8.49 12.31 7.44
CA VAL A 342 9.45 11.38 8.07
C VAL A 342 10.70 12.14 8.53
N LEU A 343 11.23 13.04 7.70
CA LEU A 343 12.37 13.87 8.06
C LEU A 343 12.09 14.77 9.28
N GLY A 344 10.91 15.39 9.39
CA GLY A 344 10.55 16.20 10.56
C GLY A 344 10.27 15.39 11.83
N GLU A 345 9.74 14.17 11.67
CA GLU A 345 9.27 13.34 12.77
C GLU A 345 10.32 12.38 13.33
N LEU A 346 11.24 11.91 12.49
CA LEU A 346 12.35 11.02 12.89
C LEU A 346 13.75 11.64 12.70
N GLY A 347 13.81 12.86 12.14
CA GLY A 347 15.06 13.55 11.87
C GLY A 347 15.87 12.90 10.74
N VAL A 348 17.05 13.46 10.48
CA VAL A 348 17.99 12.99 9.45
C VAL A 348 18.38 11.53 9.70
N VAL A 349 18.52 11.11 10.96
CA VAL A 349 18.89 9.72 11.29
C VAL A 349 17.82 8.74 10.82
N GLY A 350 16.55 8.99 11.16
CA GLY A 350 15.45 8.14 10.74
C GLY A 350 15.22 8.15 9.24
N GLU A 351 15.35 9.32 8.59
CA GLU A 351 15.20 9.45 7.14
C GLU A 351 16.27 8.65 6.38
N ILE A 352 17.54 8.69 6.81
CA ILE A 352 18.60 7.88 6.20
C ILE A 352 18.28 6.39 6.31
N ILE A 353 17.85 5.92 7.47
CA ILE A 353 17.51 4.51 7.69
C ILE A 353 16.29 4.09 6.85
N PHE A 354 15.28 4.97 6.74
CA PHE A 354 14.14 4.78 5.86
C PHE A 354 14.57 4.64 4.39
N ILE A 355 15.41 5.54 3.89
CA ILE A 355 15.95 5.50 2.53
C ILE A 355 16.75 4.20 2.29
N LEU A 356 17.58 3.78 3.25
CA LEU A 356 18.32 2.52 3.16
C LEU A 356 17.38 1.31 3.06
N PHE A 357 16.29 1.29 3.82
CA PHE A 357 15.26 0.24 3.70
C PHE A 357 14.60 0.25 2.32
N VAL A 358 14.14 1.41 1.86
CA VAL A 358 13.51 1.57 0.54
C VAL A 358 14.44 1.08 -0.58
N ILE A 359 15.68 1.57 -0.61
CA ILE A 359 16.66 1.22 -1.65
C ILE A 359 16.99 -0.27 -1.61
N SER A 360 17.20 -0.83 -0.42
CA SER A 360 17.53 -2.26 -0.28
C SER A 360 16.39 -3.17 -0.74
N ALA A 361 15.14 -2.86 -0.38
CA ALA A 361 13.95 -3.59 -0.84
C ALA A 361 13.80 -3.52 -2.37
N PHE A 362 13.99 -2.32 -2.93
CA PHE A 362 13.86 -2.08 -4.37
C PHE A 362 14.92 -2.84 -5.17
N ILE A 363 16.20 -2.73 -4.77
CA ILE A 363 17.31 -3.44 -5.39
C ILE A 363 17.13 -4.96 -5.24
N PHE A 364 16.69 -5.44 -4.07
CA PHE A 364 16.42 -6.86 -3.87
C PHE A 364 15.38 -7.37 -4.86
N THR A 365 14.28 -6.63 -5.04
CA THR A 365 13.16 -7.01 -5.90
C THR A 365 13.54 -7.01 -7.37
N ILE A 366 14.28 -5.99 -7.84
CA ILE A 366 14.81 -5.95 -9.21
C ILE A 366 15.74 -7.13 -9.48
N LYS A 367 16.68 -7.41 -8.54
CA LYS A 367 17.59 -8.57 -8.64
C LYS A 367 16.86 -9.90 -8.53
N LEU A 368 15.66 -9.94 -7.93
CA LEU A 368 14.84 -11.14 -7.84
C LEU A 368 14.20 -11.43 -9.19
N ILE A 369 13.60 -10.43 -9.85
CA ILE A 369 12.90 -10.58 -11.13
C ILE A 369 13.79 -11.27 -12.18
N SER A 370 15.06 -10.86 -12.30
CA SER A 370 15.99 -11.48 -13.26
C SER A 370 16.34 -12.95 -12.93
N LYS A 371 16.24 -13.34 -11.65
CA LYS A 371 16.54 -14.70 -11.19
C LYS A 371 15.35 -15.66 -11.29
N VAL A 372 14.13 -15.14 -11.36
CA VAL A 372 12.89 -15.95 -11.36
C VAL A 372 12.13 -15.87 -12.68
N LYS A 373 12.78 -15.34 -13.73
CA LYS A 373 12.17 -15.16 -15.07
C LYS A 373 11.54 -16.42 -15.65
N ASP A 374 12.05 -17.60 -15.28
CA ASP A 374 11.60 -18.91 -15.77
C ASP A 374 10.51 -19.54 -14.89
N ASP A 375 10.22 -18.97 -13.71
CA ASP A 375 9.09 -19.34 -12.84
C ASP A 375 8.05 -18.23 -12.89
N SER A 376 6.99 -18.43 -13.69
CA SER A 376 5.95 -17.43 -13.89
C SER A 376 5.28 -16.98 -12.58
N SER A 377 5.04 -17.90 -11.64
CA SER A 377 4.36 -17.54 -10.39
C SER A 377 5.28 -16.73 -9.46
N ALA A 378 6.57 -17.06 -9.40
CA ALA A 378 7.55 -16.30 -8.64
C ALA A 378 7.81 -14.93 -9.28
N SER A 379 7.90 -14.89 -10.61
CA SER A 379 8.00 -13.67 -11.41
C SER A 379 6.80 -12.75 -11.18
N GLN A 380 5.58 -13.29 -11.18
CA GLN A 380 4.36 -12.53 -10.88
C GLN A 380 4.43 -11.87 -9.49
N ILE A 381 4.81 -12.62 -8.46
CA ILE A 381 4.95 -12.08 -7.09
C ILE A 381 6.03 -10.99 -7.04
N ALA A 382 7.15 -11.18 -7.73
CA ALA A 382 8.23 -10.19 -7.77
C ALA A 382 7.82 -8.88 -8.48
N PHE A 383 7.13 -8.98 -9.62
CA PHE A 383 6.56 -7.81 -10.30
C PHE A 383 5.46 -7.14 -9.47
N PHE A 384 4.58 -7.90 -8.82
CA PHE A 384 3.58 -7.35 -7.91
C PHE A 384 4.26 -6.54 -6.79
N SER A 385 5.30 -7.10 -6.17
CA SER A 385 6.10 -6.41 -5.17
C SER A 385 6.72 -5.11 -5.68
N LEU A 386 7.31 -5.13 -6.87
CA LEU A 386 7.91 -3.95 -7.48
C LEU A 386 6.85 -2.86 -7.74
N TYR A 387 5.66 -3.21 -8.23
CA TYR A 387 4.58 -2.26 -8.44
C TYR A 387 4.19 -1.56 -7.14
N ILE A 388 3.95 -2.33 -6.07
CA ILE A 388 3.51 -1.79 -4.78
C ILE A 388 4.58 -0.86 -4.18
N GLN A 389 5.86 -1.20 -4.36
CA GLN A 389 6.96 -0.32 -3.96
C GLN A 389 6.96 1.00 -4.75
N ILE A 390 6.82 0.97 -6.08
CA ILE A 390 6.74 2.19 -6.91
C ILE A 390 5.51 3.03 -6.55
N LEU A 391 4.37 2.37 -6.35
CA LEU A 391 3.12 3.00 -5.92
C LEU A 391 3.32 3.81 -4.63
N LEU A 392 3.92 3.19 -3.61
CA LEU A 392 4.17 3.85 -2.34
C LEU A 392 5.12 5.05 -2.51
N LEU A 393 6.20 4.90 -3.28
CA LEU A 393 7.17 5.97 -3.48
C LEU A 393 6.58 7.18 -4.21
N ILE A 394 5.85 6.95 -5.29
CA ILE A 394 5.22 8.05 -6.03
C ILE A 394 4.09 8.68 -5.21
N TYR A 395 3.28 7.87 -4.52
CA TYR A 395 2.19 8.41 -3.73
C TYR A 395 2.69 9.22 -2.51
N ALA A 396 3.82 8.84 -1.91
CA ALA A 396 4.46 9.54 -0.80
C ALA A 396 4.86 10.99 -1.10
N VAL A 397 5.02 11.37 -2.38
CA VAL A 397 5.29 12.75 -2.78
C VAL A 397 4.08 13.66 -2.53
N THR A 398 2.86 13.13 -2.68
CA THR A 398 1.63 13.95 -2.68
C THR A 398 0.61 13.56 -1.61
N GLY A 399 0.89 12.53 -0.83
CA GLY A 399 0.08 12.05 0.27
C GLY A 399 0.94 11.37 1.34
N ASN A 400 0.29 10.71 2.29
CA ASN A 400 0.94 10.10 3.45
C ASN A 400 0.72 8.58 3.55
N PRO A 401 1.11 7.80 2.52
CA PRO A 401 0.93 6.35 2.53
C PRO A 401 1.68 5.67 3.70
N LEU A 402 2.77 6.27 4.20
CA LEU A 402 3.53 5.79 5.37
C LEU A 402 2.79 5.91 6.71
N TYR A 403 1.65 6.60 6.74
CA TYR A 403 0.80 6.76 7.92
C TYR A 403 -0.54 6.03 7.74
N THR A 404 -0.71 5.40 6.58
CA THR A 404 -1.96 4.78 6.16
C THR A 404 -1.85 3.27 6.36
N LYS A 405 -2.47 2.77 7.44
CA LYS A 405 -2.37 1.39 7.95
C LYS A 405 -2.40 0.31 6.85
N GLN A 406 -3.37 0.39 5.94
CA GLN A 406 -3.56 -0.59 4.87
C GLN A 406 -2.48 -0.53 3.78
N ILE A 407 -1.93 0.66 3.51
CA ILE A 407 -0.89 0.83 2.49
C ILE A 407 0.45 0.33 3.04
N ILE A 408 0.76 0.64 4.30
CA ILE A 408 1.93 0.10 5.01
C ILE A 408 1.86 -1.43 5.01
N PHE A 409 0.72 -1.99 5.43
CA PHE A 409 0.56 -3.44 5.52
C PHE A 409 0.68 -4.12 4.15
N MET A 410 0.10 -3.54 3.09
CA MET A 410 0.27 -4.02 1.71
C MET A 410 1.73 -3.94 1.23
N TRP A 411 2.41 -2.83 1.53
CA TRP A 411 3.80 -2.63 1.15
C TRP A 411 4.72 -3.67 1.77
N ILE A 412 4.61 -3.89 3.08
CA ILE A 412 5.44 -4.85 3.79
C ILE A 412 5.05 -6.29 3.43
N PHE A 413 3.77 -6.59 3.23
CA PHE A 413 3.32 -7.87 2.66
C PHE A 413 3.98 -8.14 1.31
N ALA A 414 3.96 -7.17 0.40
CA ALA A 414 4.48 -7.33 -0.95
C ALA A 414 6.00 -7.56 -0.95
N ILE A 415 6.76 -6.89 -0.08
CA ILE A 415 8.20 -7.14 0.12
C ILE A 415 8.42 -8.53 0.74
N GLY A 416 7.66 -8.88 1.77
CA GLY A 416 7.73 -10.19 2.44
C GLY A 416 7.47 -11.36 1.50
N ALA A 417 6.46 -11.23 0.63
CA ALA A 417 6.14 -12.20 -0.41
C ALA A 417 7.32 -12.40 -1.39
N ALA A 418 8.01 -11.33 -1.78
CA ALA A 418 9.20 -11.40 -2.63
C ALA A 418 10.40 -12.05 -1.90
N LEU A 419 10.62 -11.72 -0.63
CA LEU A 419 11.67 -12.33 0.20
C LEU A 419 11.46 -13.84 0.34
N GLN A 420 10.21 -14.29 0.49
CA GLN A 420 9.86 -15.70 0.67
C GLN A 420 10.26 -16.58 -0.53
N ILE A 421 10.28 -16.05 -1.75
CA ILE A 421 10.67 -16.81 -2.95
C ILE A 421 12.09 -17.38 -2.86
N LYS A 422 13.03 -16.66 -2.22
CA LYS A 422 14.42 -17.10 -2.06
C LYS A 422 14.67 -17.97 -0.84
N ARG A 423 13.72 -18.06 0.09
CA ARG A 423 13.94 -18.82 1.32
C ARG A 423 13.76 -20.32 1.05
N PRO A 424 14.64 -21.19 1.59
CA PRO A 424 14.33 -22.60 1.73
C PRO A 424 13.11 -22.71 2.63
N SER A 425 11.92 -22.87 2.06
CA SER A 425 10.67 -22.92 2.85
C SER A 425 10.73 -24.08 3.84
N SER A 426 10.43 -23.84 5.13
CA SER A 426 10.34 -24.92 6.12
C SER A 426 9.27 -25.95 5.72
N VAL A 427 8.26 -25.51 4.97
CA VAL A 427 7.15 -26.28 4.41
C VAL A 427 7.61 -27.30 3.35
N ARG A 428 8.70 -27.06 2.62
CA ARG A 428 9.26 -28.05 1.66
C ARG A 428 9.81 -29.28 2.38
N ASN A 429 10.32 -29.13 3.60
CA ASN A 429 10.90 -30.24 4.37
C ASN A 429 9.85 -31.21 4.92
N ILE A 430 8.57 -30.81 5.00
CA ILE A 430 7.49 -31.68 5.51
C ILE A 430 7.05 -32.68 4.43
N LYS A 431 7.07 -32.27 3.14
CA LYS A 431 6.75 -33.18 2.02
C LYS A 431 7.87 -34.20 1.71
N GLY A 432 9.09 -33.98 2.19
CA GLY A 432 10.23 -34.88 1.99
C GLY A 432 10.33 -36.03 3.00
N ALA A 433 9.51 -36.03 4.05
CA ALA A 433 9.57 -37.02 5.14
C ALA A 433 8.63 -38.22 4.97
N ILE A 434 7.84 -38.26 3.88
CA ILE A 434 7.02 -39.42 3.51
C ILE A 434 7.63 -40.05 2.26
N LYS A 435 8.78 -40.71 2.44
CA LYS A 435 9.15 -41.81 1.55
C LYS A 435 8.44 -43.05 2.09
N TYR A 436 7.55 -43.60 1.28
CA TYR A 436 7.10 -44.98 1.47
C TYR A 436 8.33 -45.87 1.30
N GLU A 437 8.75 -46.51 2.39
CA GLU A 437 9.41 -47.82 2.35
C GLU A 437 8.38 -48.86 2.77
#